data_AF-A0AAN0ND24-F1
#
_entry.id   AF-A0AAN0ND24-F1
#
_cell.length_a   1.000
_cell.length_b   1.000
_cell.length_c   1.000
_cell.angle_alpha   90.00
_cell.angle_beta   90.00
_cell.angle_gamma   90.00
#
_symmetry.space_group_name_H-M   'P 1'
#
loop_
_entity.id
_entity.type
_entity.pdbx_description
1 polymer ?
#
loop_
_entity_poly.entity_id
_entity_poly.type
_entity_poly.pdbx_seq_one_letter_code
_entity_poly.pdbx_strand_id
1 'polypeptide(L)'
;MPIIKQLEIKKNQRVLITSDIHGNLERFKQMLQRVQFNTDDVLIINGDLTEKGTASLETVRYTYELSKTHEIHIIQGNCETLQYLDNPEHFEMLRNYINNRPQSLIHEMLVAIGVTITPDMNMHEARTLLKLHYP
;
A
#
# COMPACT_ATOMS: atom_id res chain seq x y z
N MET A 1 1.77 -15.54 1.55
CA MET A 1 3.08 -15.17 0.95
C MET A 1 4.19 -15.57 1.90
N PRO A 2 5.41 -15.90 1.43
CA PRO A 2 6.51 -16.22 2.33
C PRO A 2 6.96 -14.98 3.12
N ILE A 3 7.37 -15.18 4.38
CA ILE A 3 7.89 -14.10 5.25
C ILE A 3 9.24 -13.58 4.72
N ILE A 4 10.03 -14.46 4.11
CA ILE A 4 11.30 -14.15 3.47
C ILE A 4 11.22 -14.57 2.01
N LYS A 5 11.55 -13.65 1.10
CA LYS A 5 11.64 -13.91 -0.34
C LYS A 5 13.08 -13.69 -0.80
N GLN A 6 13.71 -14.73 -1.33
CA GLN A 6 15.00 -14.62 -2.00
C GLN A 6 14.79 -14.11 -3.43
N LEU A 7 15.60 -13.15 -3.84
CA LEU A 7 15.57 -12.57 -5.19
C LEU A 7 16.79 -13.03 -5.98
N GLU A 8 16.57 -13.41 -7.23
CA GLU A 8 17.64 -13.69 -8.19
C GLU A 8 17.92 -12.43 -9.01
N ILE A 9 19.00 -11.73 -8.67
CA ILE A 9 19.41 -10.52 -9.39
C ILE A 9 20.38 -10.92 -10.51
N LYS A 10 20.06 -10.52 -11.75
CA LYS A 10 20.91 -10.83 -12.90
C LYS A 10 22.22 -10.07 -12.81
N LYS A 11 23.28 -10.63 -13.39
CA LYS A 11 24.58 -9.95 -13.49
C LYS A 11 24.41 -8.59 -14.19
N ASN A 12 24.95 -7.54 -13.58
CA ASN A 12 24.86 -6.14 -14.04
C ASN A 12 23.46 -5.52 -14.03
N GLN A 13 22.46 -6.18 -13.44
CA GLN A 13 21.13 -5.57 -13.26
C GLN A 13 21.22 -4.48 -12.19
N ARG A 14 20.68 -3.29 -12.47
CA ARG A 14 20.65 -2.20 -11.51
C ARG A 14 19.52 -2.44 -10.51
N VAL A 15 19.84 -2.30 -9.22
CA VAL A 15 18.87 -2.42 -8.13
C VAL A 15 18.72 -1.04 -7.48
N LEU A 16 17.48 -0.58 -7.37
CA LEU A 16 17.10 0.65 -6.69
C LEU A 16 16.32 0.28 -5.43
N ILE A 17 16.69 0.87 -4.30
CA ILE A 17 16.05 0.61 -3.01
C ILE A 17 15.59 1.94 -2.42
N THR A 18 14.34 1.99 -1.97
CA THR A 18 13.73 3.15 -1.32
C THR A 18 12.80 2.69 -0.18
N SER A 19 12.30 3.61 0.64
CA SER A 19 11.30 3.34 1.69
C SER A 19 10.42 4.57 1.93
N ASP A 20 9.43 4.44 2.81
CA ASP A 20 8.67 5.56 3.39
C ASP A 20 8.04 6.47 2.33
N ILE A 21 7.32 5.88 1.37
CA ILE A 21 6.59 6.63 0.36
C ILE A 21 5.39 7.34 0.99
N HIS A 22 4.74 6.71 1.96
CA HIS A 22 3.65 7.29 2.75
C HIS A 22 2.58 7.96 1.89
N GLY A 23 2.06 7.28 0.88
CA GLY A 23 1.02 7.83 0.01
C GLY A 23 1.41 9.12 -0.72
N ASN A 24 2.70 9.45 -0.82
CA ASN A 24 3.20 10.66 -1.50
C ASN A 24 3.51 10.37 -2.97
N LEU A 25 2.46 10.01 -3.71
CA LEU A 25 2.55 9.52 -5.09
C LEU A 25 3.37 10.42 -6.02
N GLU A 26 3.16 11.73 -5.97
CA GLU A 26 3.83 12.65 -6.88
C GLU A 26 5.34 12.74 -6.62
N ARG A 27 5.76 12.73 -5.35
CA ARG A 27 7.20 12.65 -5.02
C ARG A 27 7.80 11.31 -5.44
N PHE A 28 7.06 10.23 -5.26
CA PHE A 28 7.50 8.91 -5.70
C PHE A 28 7.70 8.85 -7.23
N LYS A 29 6.74 9.36 -8.02
CA LYS A 29 6.89 9.50 -9.48
C LYS A 29 8.10 10.36 -9.88
N GLN A 30 8.28 11.51 -9.23
CA GLN A 30 9.43 12.39 -9.49
C GLN A 30 10.76 11.71 -9.18
N MET A 31 10.82 10.92 -8.09
CA MET A 31 12.01 10.14 -7.74
C MET A 31 12.31 9.10 -8.83
N LEU A 32 11.32 8.31 -9.26
CA LEU A 32 11.49 7.32 -10.32
C LEU A 32 11.97 7.96 -11.64
N GLN A 33 11.43 9.12 -12.00
CA GLN A 33 11.87 9.89 -13.16
C GLN A 33 13.33 10.36 -13.01
N ARG A 34 13.70 10.89 -11.84
CA ARG A 34 15.04 11.42 -11.57
C ARG A 34 16.13 10.35 -11.68
N VAL A 35 15.83 9.12 -11.24
CA VAL A 35 16.77 7.98 -11.34
C VAL A 35 16.66 7.23 -12.66
N GLN A 36 15.78 7.69 -13.56
CA GLN A 36 15.50 7.07 -14.85
C GLN A 36 15.15 5.59 -14.70
N PHE A 37 14.26 5.28 -13.76
CA PHE A 37 13.77 3.92 -13.53
C PHE A 37 13.09 3.37 -14.78
N ASN A 38 13.42 2.14 -15.15
CA ASN A 38 12.87 1.46 -16.33
C ASN A 38 12.79 -0.07 -16.11
N THR A 39 12.35 -0.80 -17.13
CA THR A 39 12.07 -2.25 -17.05
C THR A 39 13.30 -3.14 -16.87
N ASP A 40 14.51 -2.63 -17.10
CA ASP A 40 15.75 -3.37 -16.87
C ASP A 40 16.20 -3.33 -15.39
N ASP A 41 15.55 -2.49 -14.57
CA ASP A 41 15.86 -2.31 -13.15
C ASP A 41 15.02 -3.21 -12.24
N VAL A 42 15.53 -3.45 -11.04
CA VAL A 42 14.75 -3.95 -9.90
C VAL A 42 14.48 -2.81 -8.93
N LEU A 43 13.22 -2.60 -8.55
CA LEU A 43 12.84 -1.65 -7.50
C LEU A 43 12.43 -2.41 -6.23
N ILE A 44 13.06 -2.09 -5.11
CA ILE A 44 12.67 -2.59 -3.80
C ILE A 44 12.15 -1.42 -2.96
N ILE A 45 10.90 -1.52 -2.50
CA ILE A 45 10.28 -0.58 -1.57
C ILE A 45 10.26 -1.24 -0.19
N ASN A 46 11.10 -0.76 0.71
CA ASN A 46 11.32 -1.32 2.04
C ASN A 46 10.31 -0.78 3.07
N GLY A 47 9.02 -1.09 2.88
CA GLY A 47 7.96 -0.72 3.81
C GLY A 47 7.38 0.68 3.61
N ASP A 48 6.30 0.94 4.37
CA ASP A 48 5.69 2.26 4.54
C ASP A 48 5.31 2.91 3.21
N LEU A 49 4.67 2.12 2.35
CA LEU A 49 4.14 2.58 1.06
C LEU A 49 2.95 3.53 1.26
N THR A 50 2.17 3.26 2.30
CA THR A 50 0.87 3.88 2.55
C THR A 50 0.87 4.67 3.85
N GLU A 51 -0.27 5.30 4.16
CA GLU A 51 -0.48 6.14 5.35
C GLU A 51 0.31 7.46 5.34
N LYS A 52 -0.04 8.36 6.27
CA LYS A 52 0.55 9.69 6.53
C LYS A 52 0.42 10.73 5.39
N GLY A 53 0.51 10.34 4.12
CA GLY A 53 0.23 11.21 2.97
C GLY A 53 -1.25 11.26 2.60
N THR A 54 -1.53 11.77 1.41
CA THR A 54 -2.90 12.09 0.96
C THR A 54 -3.40 11.22 -0.19
N ALA A 55 -2.62 10.22 -0.62
CA ALA A 55 -2.94 9.41 -1.80
C ALA A 55 -2.51 7.95 -1.60
N SER A 56 -2.89 7.34 -0.47
CA SER A 56 -2.48 5.98 -0.10
C SER A 56 -2.93 4.94 -1.14
N LEU A 57 -4.22 4.94 -1.50
CA LEU A 57 -4.83 4.05 -2.47
C LEU A 57 -4.29 4.26 -3.87
N GLU A 58 -4.15 5.52 -4.30
CA GLU A 58 -3.57 5.83 -5.62
C GLU A 58 -2.09 5.40 -5.71
N THR A 59 -1.36 5.47 -4.59
CA THR A 59 0.02 4.97 -4.52
C THR A 59 0.06 3.45 -4.69
N VAL A 60 -0.81 2.71 -3.99
CA VAL A 60 -0.95 1.25 -4.16
C VAL A 60 -1.31 0.91 -5.60
N ARG A 61 -2.34 1.55 -6.16
CA ARG A 61 -2.77 1.36 -7.56
C ARG A 61 -1.63 1.61 -8.54
N TYR A 62 -0.91 2.72 -8.38
CA TYR A 62 0.23 3.04 -9.23
C TYR A 62 1.33 1.98 -9.15
N THR A 63 1.72 1.54 -7.94
CA THR A 63 2.73 0.47 -7.81
C THR A 63 2.26 -0.87 -8.36
N TYR A 64 0.97 -1.19 -8.24
CA TYR A 64 0.38 -2.39 -8.83
C TYR A 64 0.39 -2.35 -10.36
N GLU A 65 0.03 -1.23 -10.97
CA GLU A 65 0.11 -1.08 -12.43
C GLU A 65 1.57 -1.15 -12.92
N LEU A 66 2.50 -0.54 -12.19
CA LEU A 66 3.91 -0.56 -12.54
C LEU A 66 4.50 -1.98 -12.47
N SER A 67 4.08 -2.80 -11.49
CA SER A 67 4.54 -4.19 -11.33
C SER A 67 4.09 -5.13 -12.44
N LYS A 68 3.09 -4.75 -13.26
CA LYS A 68 2.70 -5.52 -14.45
C LYS A 68 3.78 -5.52 -15.54
N THR A 69 4.70 -4.56 -15.50
CA THR A 69 5.73 -4.35 -16.53
C THR A 69 7.15 -4.26 -15.97
N HIS A 70 7.31 -3.85 -14.71
CA HIS A 70 8.59 -3.67 -14.04
C HIS A 70 8.77 -4.67 -12.91
N GLU A 71 10.02 -5.02 -12.62
CA GLU A 71 10.33 -5.86 -11.46
C GLU A 71 10.31 -5.01 -10.18
N ILE A 72 9.24 -5.14 -9.40
CA ILE A 72 9.03 -4.40 -8.15
C ILE A 72 8.76 -5.36 -7.01
N HIS A 73 9.45 -5.15 -5.88
CA HIS A 73 9.22 -5.88 -4.64
C HIS A 73 8.90 -4.89 -3.53
N ILE A 74 7.75 -5.07 -2.88
CA ILE A 74 7.30 -4.23 -1.77
C ILE A 74 7.35 -5.09 -0.51
N ILE A 75 8.07 -4.62 0.50
CA ILE A 75 8.18 -5.23 1.82
C ILE A 75 7.12 -4.58 2.71
N GLN A 76 6.51 -5.36 3.59
CA GLN A 76 5.56 -4.83 4.58
C GLN A 76 6.31 -3.97 5.61
N GLY A 77 5.88 -2.72 5.78
CA GLY A 77 6.33 -1.84 6.84
C GLY A 77 5.38 -1.88 8.03
N ASN A 78 5.67 -1.06 9.04
CA ASN A 78 4.88 -1.01 10.26
C ASN A 78 3.63 -0.14 10.11
N CYS A 79 3.61 0.79 9.13
CA CYS A 79 2.46 1.66 8.92
C CYS A 79 1.33 0.99 8.16
N GLU A 80 1.55 -0.13 7.46
CA GLU A 80 0.52 -0.82 6.68
C GLU A 80 -0.66 -1.31 7.54
N THR A 81 -1.72 -0.49 7.62
CA THR A 81 -2.91 -0.73 8.45
C THR A 81 -3.70 -1.98 8.07
N LEU A 82 -3.59 -2.42 6.82
CA LEU A 82 -4.20 -3.65 6.33
C LEU A 82 -3.80 -4.89 7.14
N GLN A 83 -2.62 -4.90 7.77
CA GLN A 83 -2.16 -6.02 8.59
C GLN A 83 -3.10 -6.31 9.79
N TYR A 84 -3.86 -5.31 10.23
CA TYR A 84 -4.78 -5.46 11.36
C TYR A 84 -6.18 -5.91 10.94
N LEU A 85 -6.49 -5.90 9.63
CA LEU A 85 -7.85 -6.11 9.11
C LEU A 85 -8.34 -7.56 9.32
N ASP A 86 -7.45 -8.51 9.55
CA ASP A 86 -7.81 -9.93 9.72
C ASP A 86 -7.99 -10.39 11.17
N ASN A 87 -7.68 -9.56 12.16
CA ASN A 87 -7.93 -9.87 13.57
C ASN A 87 -9.09 -9.02 14.12
N PRO A 88 -10.25 -9.62 14.48
CA PRO A 88 -11.38 -8.93 15.09
C PRO A 88 -11.04 -8.14 16.36
N GLU A 89 -10.03 -8.55 17.12
CA GLU A 89 -9.57 -7.81 18.33
C GLU A 89 -9.09 -6.40 17.99
N HIS A 90 -8.64 -6.15 16.75
CA HIS A 90 -8.19 -4.84 16.29
C HIS A 90 -9.30 -3.96 15.73
N PHE A 91 -10.55 -4.44 15.63
CA PHE A 91 -11.61 -3.73 14.90
C PHE A 91 -12.00 -2.40 15.54
N GLU A 92 -12.02 -2.31 16.86
CA GLU A 92 -12.30 -1.04 17.53
C GLU A 92 -11.20 -0.01 17.25
N MET A 93 -9.94 -0.41 17.39
CA MET A 93 -8.78 0.41 17.06
C MET A 93 -8.80 0.86 15.59
N LEU A 94 -9.04 -0.07 14.66
CA LEU A 94 -9.12 0.22 13.23
C LEU A 94 -10.26 1.19 12.91
N ARG A 95 -11.46 0.97 13.46
CA ARG A 95 -12.59 1.87 13.29
C ARG A 95 -12.24 3.28 13.74
N ASN A 96 -11.63 3.40 14.93
CA ASN A 96 -11.17 4.69 15.45
C ASN A 96 -10.11 5.32 14.54
N TYR A 97 -9.14 4.54 14.06
CA TYR A 97 -8.09 5.03 13.18
C TYR A 97 -8.65 5.56 11.84
N ILE A 98 -9.51 4.78 11.17
CA ILE A 98 -10.13 5.11 9.88
C ILE A 98 -11.02 6.35 9.98
N ASN A 99 -11.75 6.51 11.08
CA ASN A 99 -12.59 7.68 11.32
C ASN A 99 -11.76 8.96 11.56
N ASN A 100 -10.60 8.84 12.23
CA ASN A 100 -9.74 9.98 12.54
C ASN A 100 -8.70 10.27 11.44
N ARG A 101 -8.53 9.38 10.47
CA ARG A 101 -7.57 9.51 9.37
C ARG A 101 -8.22 9.21 8.01
N PRO A 102 -8.87 10.21 7.40
CA PRO A 102 -9.54 10.03 6.11
C PRO A 102 -8.58 9.71 4.96
N GLN A 103 -7.27 9.92 5.13
CA GLN A 103 -6.22 9.57 4.17
C GLN A 103 -5.55 8.21 4.43
N SER A 104 -6.09 7.44 5.39
CA SER A 104 -5.63 6.05 5.59
C SER A 104 -6.04 5.17 4.42
N LEU A 105 -5.25 4.13 4.14
CA LEU A 105 -5.51 3.25 3.00
C LEU A 105 -6.90 2.63 3.07
N ILE A 106 -7.28 2.11 4.23
CA ILE A 106 -8.59 1.45 4.41
C ILE A 106 -9.74 2.46 4.23
N HIS A 107 -9.60 3.70 4.71
CA HIS A 107 -10.60 4.74 4.49
C HIS A 107 -10.78 5.01 2.99
N GLU A 108 -9.68 5.27 2.29
CA GLU A 108 -9.70 5.56 0.85
C GLU A 108 -10.29 4.37 0.05
N MET A 109 -9.96 3.13 0.41
CA MET A 109 -10.52 1.92 -0.21
C MET A 109 -12.03 1.81 -0.02
N LEU A 110 -12.53 2.01 1.20
CA LEU A 110 -13.96 1.95 1.51
C LEU A 110 -14.75 3.03 0.75
N VAL A 111 -14.24 4.27 0.74
CA VAL A 111 -14.86 5.37 -0.01
C VAL A 111 -14.85 5.07 -1.51
N ALA A 112 -13.75 4.51 -2.04
CA ALA A 112 -13.64 4.18 -3.47
C ALA A 112 -14.64 3.11 -3.93
N ILE A 113 -15.14 2.25 -3.03
CA ILE A 113 -16.20 1.27 -3.31
C ILE A 113 -17.60 1.75 -2.89
N GLY A 114 -17.74 3.04 -2.57
CA GLY A 114 -19.03 3.67 -2.27
C GLY A 114 -19.51 3.51 -0.82
N VAL A 115 -18.66 3.05 0.09
CA VAL A 115 -19.01 2.94 1.51
C VAL A 115 -18.87 4.28 2.20
N THR A 116 -19.92 4.71 2.90
CA THR A 116 -19.87 5.89 3.77
C THR A 116 -19.24 5.52 5.12
N ILE A 117 -18.20 6.24 5.53
CA ILE A 117 -17.55 6.01 6.82
C ILE A 117 -18.36 6.66 7.94
N THR A 118 -18.68 5.89 8.98
CA THR A 118 -19.34 6.38 10.20
C THR A 118 -18.59 5.90 11.46
N PRO A 119 -18.72 6.62 12.60
CA PRO A 119 -18.09 6.24 13.86
C PRO A 119 -18.54 4.88 14.41
N ASP A 120 -19.72 4.40 14.01
CA ASP A 120 -20.37 3.16 14.44
C ASP A 120 -20.32 2.04 13.39
N MET A 121 -19.57 2.23 12.29
CA MET A 121 -19.44 1.26 11.20
C MET A 121 -19.10 -0.16 11.68
N ASN A 122 -19.79 -1.15 11.10
CA ASN A 122 -19.51 -2.55 11.32
C ASN A 122 -18.23 -2.98 10.56
N MET A 123 -17.15 -3.21 11.32
CA MET A 123 -15.86 -3.60 10.74
C MET A 123 -15.84 -5.02 10.14
N HIS A 124 -16.73 -5.93 10.58
CA HIS A 124 -16.87 -7.24 9.93
C HIS A 124 -17.42 -7.10 8.50
N GLU A 125 -18.43 -6.23 8.34
CA GLU A 125 -19.01 -5.94 7.03
C GLU A 125 -18.02 -5.18 6.15
N ALA A 126 -17.37 -4.14 6.69
CA ALA A 126 -16.33 -3.39 5.99
C ALA A 126 -15.20 -4.30 5.49
N ARG A 127 -14.71 -5.21 6.33
CA ARG A 127 -13.72 -6.23 5.93
C ARG A 127 -14.24 -7.11 4.79
N THR A 128 -15.48 -7.58 4.90
CA THR A 128 -16.08 -8.47 3.88
C THR A 128 -16.16 -7.76 2.54
N LEU A 129 -16.60 -6.50 2.52
CA LEU A 129 -16.64 -5.67 1.31
C LEU A 129 -15.24 -5.43 0.75
N LEU A 130 -14.26 -5.09 1.59
CA LEU A 130 -12.88 -4.89 1.15
C LEU A 130 -12.32 -6.15 0.49
N LYS A 131 -12.53 -7.34 1.06
CA LYS A 131 -12.08 -8.61 0.46
C LYS A 131 -12.79 -8.97 -0.83
N LEU A 132 -14.05 -8.56 -0.99
CA LEU A 132 -14.81 -8.78 -2.22
C LEU A 132 -14.29 -7.91 -3.37
N HIS A 133 -13.94 -6.65 -3.08
CA HIS A 133 -13.50 -5.68 -4.09
C HIS A 133 -11.99 -5.67 -4.34
N TYR A 134 -11.19 -6.12 -3.38
CA TYR A 134 -9.72 -6.14 -3.43
C TYR A 134 -9.19 -7.52 -3.00
N PRO A 135 -9.20 -8.52 -3.90
CA PRO A 135 -8.75 -9.88 -3.61
C PRO A 135 -7.22 -10.03 -3.53
#